data_AF-A0A521A0F1-F1
#
_entry.id   AF-A0A521A0F1-F1
#
_cell.length_a   1.000
_cell.length_b   1.000
_cell.length_c   1.000
_cell.angle_alpha   90.00
_cell.angle_beta   90.00
_cell.angle_gamma   90.00
#
_symmetry.space_group_name_H-M   'P 1'
#
loop_
_entity.id
_entity.type
_entity.pdbx_description
1 polymer ?
#
loop_
_entity_poly.entity_id
_entity_poly.type
_entity_poly.pdbx_seq_one_letter_code
_entity_poly.pdbx_strand_id
1 'polypeptide(L)'
;MTQQSVSTTVNHAPVTTSKKDVEAAWQITNVSDTVDDPIADCLVVLSKIYGQPISRTALRAGLPLENNRLSVGLAARAAGRAGLSSRVLSRDIKQMSTLELPCILLLESGRACVLTDIDSEGRMLTVVMPESGMGKEQVPLAEMEGNYTGYAIFAHPSFDRLK
;
A
#
# COMPACT_ATOMS: atom_id res chain seq x y z
N MET A 1 50.67 17.47 -46.78
CA MET A 1 50.65 18.70 -45.96
C MET A 1 49.20 19.13 -45.84
N THR A 2 48.51 19.28 -44.72
CA THR A 2 48.85 19.29 -43.29
C THR A 2 47.51 19.45 -42.55
N GLN A 3 47.15 18.51 -41.66
CA GLN A 3 46.31 18.69 -40.44
C GLN A 3 44.81 19.09 -40.63
N GLN A 4 43.84 18.82 -39.74
CA GLN A 4 43.88 18.49 -38.32
C GLN A 4 42.53 17.91 -37.86
N SER A 5 42.59 16.99 -36.90
CA SER A 5 41.51 16.45 -36.09
C SER A 5 40.86 17.49 -35.17
N VAL A 6 39.57 17.33 -34.86
CA VAL A 6 39.04 17.64 -33.51
C VAL A 6 37.79 16.82 -33.20
N SER A 7 37.97 15.85 -32.31
CA SER A 7 36.92 15.17 -31.56
C SER A 7 36.23 16.16 -30.64
N THR A 8 34.90 16.21 -30.64
CA THR A 8 34.14 16.86 -29.55
C THR A 8 33.41 15.78 -28.77
N THR A 9 33.98 15.46 -27.62
CA THR A 9 33.38 14.69 -26.53
C THR A 9 32.17 15.43 -26.00
N VAL A 10 30.97 14.87 -26.17
CA VAL A 10 29.79 15.31 -25.41
C VAL A 10 29.86 14.68 -24.01
N ASN A 11 30.34 15.47 -23.06
CA ASN A 11 30.37 15.11 -21.64
C ASN A 11 28.93 15.05 -21.09
N HIS A 12 28.46 13.85 -20.78
CA HIS A 12 27.26 13.66 -19.96
C HIS A 12 27.65 13.78 -18.48
N ALA A 13 27.68 15.01 -17.96
CA ALA A 13 27.72 15.23 -16.52
C ALA A 13 26.31 14.96 -15.95
N PRO A 14 26.16 14.30 -14.79
CA PRO A 14 24.87 14.15 -14.14
C PRO A 14 24.50 15.51 -13.51
N VAL A 15 23.47 16.16 -14.06
CA VAL A 15 22.91 17.39 -13.48
C VAL A 15 22.37 17.03 -12.09
N THR A 16 23.01 17.56 -11.05
CA THR A 16 22.60 17.39 -9.66
C THR A 16 21.45 18.36 -9.38
N THR A 17 20.27 18.07 -9.93
CA THR A 17 19.05 18.86 -9.68
C THR A 17 18.62 18.64 -8.23
N SER A 18 18.52 19.72 -7.44
CA SER A 18 18.08 19.63 -6.04
C SER A 18 16.60 19.21 -5.98
N LYS A 19 16.22 18.44 -4.95
CA LYS A 19 14.85 17.90 -4.77
C LYS A 19 13.76 18.96 -4.95
N LYS A 20 14.00 20.18 -4.45
CA LYS A 20 13.07 21.33 -4.58
C LYS A 20 12.83 21.78 -6.02
N ASP A 21 13.86 21.74 -6.87
CA ASP A 21 13.74 22.16 -8.28
C ASP A 21 12.94 21.13 -9.10
N VAL A 22 13.08 19.84 -8.77
CA VAL A 22 12.26 18.76 -9.34
C VAL A 22 10.80 18.91 -8.90
N GLU A 23 10.55 19.15 -7.61
CA GLU A 23 9.20 19.31 -7.04
C GLU A 23 8.45 20.51 -7.66
N ALA A 24 9.14 21.62 -7.90
CA ALA A 24 8.56 22.80 -8.53
C ALA A 24 8.23 22.59 -10.01
N ALA A 25 9.12 21.92 -10.76
CA ALA A 25 8.93 21.66 -12.19
C ALA A 25 7.70 20.78 -12.47
N TRP A 26 7.44 19.80 -11.60
CA TRP A 26 6.27 18.90 -11.69
C TRP A 26 5.06 19.39 -10.89
N GLN A 27 5.12 20.59 -10.32
CA GLN A 27 4.05 21.18 -9.50
C GLN A 27 3.59 20.24 -8.36
N ILE A 28 4.53 19.53 -7.71
CA ILE A 28 4.30 18.58 -6.60
C ILE A 28 4.02 19.33 -5.28
N THR A 29 3.18 20.37 -5.33
CA THR A 29 2.85 21.25 -4.20
C THR A 29 1.40 21.09 -3.74
N ASN A 30 0.57 20.38 -4.51
CA ASN A 30 -0.87 20.20 -4.24
C ASN A 30 -1.29 18.74 -4.10
N VAL A 31 -0.34 17.85 -3.79
CA VAL A 31 -0.60 16.43 -3.53
C VAL A 31 -0.77 16.25 -2.02
N SER A 32 -2.03 16.30 -1.57
CA SER A 32 -2.41 16.27 -0.14
C SER A 32 -2.04 14.95 0.58
N ASP A 33 -1.62 13.93 -0.16
CA ASP A 33 -1.43 12.54 0.28
C ASP A 33 0.00 12.00 0.02
N THR A 34 1.02 12.87 0.04
CA THR A 34 2.44 12.49 -0.19
C THR A 34 3.07 11.65 0.92
N VAL A 35 2.38 11.44 2.04
CA VAL A 35 2.90 10.65 3.17
C VAL A 35 2.47 9.21 3.03
N ASP A 36 3.41 8.36 2.64
CA ASP A 36 3.23 6.90 2.51
C ASP A 36 2.71 6.27 3.81
N ASP A 37 1.45 5.83 3.80
CA ASP A 37 0.82 5.11 4.91
C ASP A 37 0.12 3.85 4.36
N PRO A 38 0.88 2.76 4.16
CA PRO A 38 0.40 1.57 3.48
C PRO A 38 -0.78 0.92 4.19
N ILE A 39 -0.83 1.00 5.53
CA ILE A 39 -1.95 0.47 6.32
C ILE A 39 -3.19 1.33 6.11
N ALA A 40 -3.06 2.67 6.18
CA ALA A 40 -4.19 3.55 5.93
C ALA A 40 -4.71 3.37 4.50
N ASP A 41 -3.82 3.22 3.52
CA ASP A 41 -4.21 3.03 2.13
C ASP A 41 -4.91 1.69 1.88
N CYS A 42 -4.40 0.62 2.45
CA CYS A 42 -5.08 -0.67 2.39
C CYS A 42 -6.48 -0.60 3.03
N LEU A 43 -6.65 0.14 4.13
CA LEU A 43 -7.96 0.38 4.73
C LEU A 43 -8.88 1.21 3.83
N VAL A 44 -8.35 2.23 3.12
CA VAL A 44 -9.11 2.97 2.10
C VAL A 44 -9.57 2.02 0.99
N VAL A 45 -8.69 1.15 0.48
CA VAL A 45 -9.03 0.16 -0.54
C VAL A 45 -10.13 -0.78 -0.05
N LEU A 46 -9.99 -1.35 1.16
CA LEU A 46 -11.01 -2.21 1.76
C LEU A 46 -12.35 -1.50 1.95
N SER A 47 -12.31 -0.25 2.41
CA SER A 47 -13.52 0.56 2.58
C SER A 47 -14.28 0.72 1.27
N LYS A 48 -13.57 0.89 0.15
CA LYS A 48 -14.16 0.96 -1.20
C LYS A 48 -14.71 -0.40 -1.64
N ILE A 49 -14.00 -1.50 -1.38
CA ILE A 49 -14.46 -2.86 -1.69
C ILE A 49 -15.78 -3.16 -0.98
N TYR A 50 -15.94 -2.72 0.28
CA TYR A 50 -17.16 -2.89 1.05
C TYR A 50 -18.23 -1.80 0.81
N GLY A 51 -18.02 -0.86 -0.11
CA GLY A 51 -19.00 0.18 -0.45
C GLY A 51 -19.13 1.31 0.59
N GLN A 52 -18.14 1.50 1.46
CA GLN A 52 -18.08 2.54 2.49
C GLN A 52 -16.82 3.42 2.27
N PRO A 53 -16.69 4.16 1.15
CA PRO A 53 -15.46 4.88 0.84
C PRO A 53 -15.14 5.95 1.90
N ILE A 54 -13.93 5.87 2.47
CA ILE A 54 -13.41 6.85 3.42
C ILE A 54 -12.06 7.40 2.95
N SER A 55 -11.75 8.65 3.27
CA SER A 55 -10.45 9.23 2.95
C SER A 55 -9.37 8.84 3.96
N ARG A 56 -8.09 8.86 3.54
CA ARG A 56 -6.94 8.60 4.41
C ARG A 56 -6.94 9.53 5.63
N THR A 57 -7.23 10.81 5.41
CA THR A 57 -7.33 11.83 6.47
C THR A 57 -8.42 11.48 7.49
N ALA A 58 -9.58 11.01 7.05
CA ALA A 58 -10.68 10.65 7.95
C ALA A 58 -10.37 9.39 8.78
N LEU A 59 -9.67 8.40 8.21
CA LEU A 59 -9.18 7.22 8.95
C LEU A 59 -8.19 7.59 10.05
N ARG A 60 -7.29 8.53 9.75
CA ARG A 60 -6.20 8.97 10.64
C ARG A 60 -6.62 10.01 11.68
N ALA A 61 -7.71 10.73 11.43
CA ALA A 61 -8.16 11.82 12.29
C ALA A 61 -8.31 11.37 13.75
N GLY A 62 -7.70 12.09 14.69
CA GLY A 62 -7.81 11.80 16.12
C GLY A 62 -7.16 10.48 16.58
N LEU A 63 -6.22 9.93 15.83
CA LEU A 63 -5.35 8.83 16.26
C LEU A 63 -3.95 9.36 16.59
N PRO A 64 -3.26 8.80 17.60
CA PRO A 64 -1.88 9.15 17.91
C PRO A 64 -0.93 8.52 16.88
N LEU A 65 -0.75 9.19 15.74
CA LEU A 65 0.11 8.68 14.66
C LEU A 65 1.59 8.75 15.06
N GLU A 66 2.34 7.72 14.69
CA GLU A 66 3.80 7.69 14.84
C GLU A 66 4.42 8.03 13.48
N ASN A 67 5.26 9.06 13.41
CA ASN A 67 5.87 9.54 12.15
C ASN A 67 4.83 9.81 11.04
N ASN A 68 3.63 10.24 11.42
CA ASN A 68 2.53 10.50 10.50
C ASN A 68 2.04 9.24 9.74
N ARG A 69 2.28 8.04 10.28
CA ARG A 69 1.83 6.73 9.76
C ARG A 69 0.96 6.02 10.79
N LEU A 70 0.02 5.19 10.33
CA LEU A 70 -0.68 4.25 11.19
C LEU A 70 0.25 3.12 11.62
N SER A 71 0.32 2.87 12.92
CA SER A 71 0.92 1.66 13.45
C SER A 71 -0.08 0.50 13.37
N VAL A 72 0.45 -0.73 13.34
CA VAL A 72 -0.36 -1.96 13.29
C VAL A 72 -1.37 -2.02 14.44
N GLY A 73 -0.99 -1.55 15.64
CA GLY A 73 -1.89 -1.49 16.79
C GLY A 73 -3.04 -0.48 16.65
N LEU A 74 -2.88 0.54 15.81
CA LEU A 74 -3.92 1.54 15.53
C LEU A 74 -4.81 1.17 14.34
N ALA A 75 -4.42 0.19 13.53
CA ALA A 75 -5.18 -0.28 12.37
C ALA A 75 -6.63 -0.68 12.75
N ALA A 76 -6.81 -1.36 13.88
CA ALA A 76 -8.13 -1.72 14.40
C ALA A 76 -9.02 -0.50 14.69
N ARG A 77 -8.45 0.54 15.29
CA ARG A 77 -9.18 1.78 15.60
C ARG A 77 -9.47 2.58 14.34
N ALA A 78 -8.53 2.63 13.39
CA ALA A 78 -8.73 3.29 12.10
C ALA A 78 -9.84 2.58 11.31
N ALA A 79 -9.80 1.25 11.21
CA ALA A 79 -10.83 0.44 10.56
C ALA A 79 -12.23 0.70 11.15
N GLY A 80 -12.33 0.83 12.48
CA GLY A 80 -13.59 1.16 13.15
C GLY A 80 -14.24 2.46 12.64
N ARG A 81 -13.43 3.45 12.25
CA ARG A 81 -13.93 4.71 11.64
C ARG A 81 -14.58 4.47 10.28
N ALA A 82 -14.03 3.55 9.50
CA ALA A 82 -14.59 3.10 8.22
C ALA A 82 -15.83 2.21 8.37
N GLY A 83 -16.30 1.93 9.60
CA GLY A 83 -17.36 0.93 9.82
C GLY A 83 -16.88 -0.49 9.56
N LEU A 84 -15.58 -0.74 9.76
CA LEU A 84 -14.96 -2.05 9.64
C LEU A 84 -14.49 -2.50 11.03
N SER A 85 -14.74 -3.76 11.37
CA SER A 85 -14.05 -4.44 12.46
C SER A 85 -12.81 -5.09 11.89
N SER A 86 -11.64 -4.90 12.54
CA SER A 86 -10.42 -5.57 12.10
C SER A 86 -9.61 -6.15 13.24
N ARG A 87 -8.82 -7.18 12.91
CA ARG A 87 -7.97 -7.92 13.84
C ARG A 87 -6.67 -8.32 13.17
N VAL A 88 -5.57 -8.10 13.87
CA VAL A 88 -4.23 -8.54 13.44
C VAL A 88 -4.01 -9.97 13.92
N LEU A 89 -3.67 -10.87 13.02
CA LEU A 89 -3.40 -12.28 13.30
C LEU A 89 -2.07 -12.68 12.67
N SER A 90 -1.31 -13.52 13.39
CA SER A 90 -0.19 -14.25 12.79
C SER A 90 -0.75 -15.49 12.09
N ARG A 91 -0.65 -15.55 10.77
CA ARG A 91 -1.21 -16.62 9.95
C ARG A 91 -0.45 -16.73 8.64
N ASP A 92 0.00 -17.93 8.30
CA ASP A 92 0.58 -18.20 6.98
C ASP A 92 -0.46 -18.04 5.87
N ILE A 93 -0.03 -17.56 4.70
CA ILE A 93 -0.92 -17.39 3.54
C ILE A 93 -1.58 -18.72 3.14
N LYS A 94 -0.84 -19.83 3.26
CA LYS A 94 -1.34 -21.20 3.02
C LYS A 94 -2.48 -21.64 3.95
N GLN A 95 -2.62 -21.00 5.11
CA GLN A 95 -3.67 -21.27 6.10
C GLN A 95 -4.86 -20.32 5.96
N MET A 96 -4.83 -19.38 5.02
CA MET A 96 -5.92 -18.45 4.75
C MET A 96 -6.90 -19.08 3.76
N SER A 97 -8.20 -18.97 4.05
CA SER A 97 -9.25 -19.38 3.12
C SER A 97 -9.83 -18.16 2.40
N THR A 98 -10.34 -18.36 1.18
CA THR A 98 -11.07 -17.32 0.42
C THR A 98 -12.28 -16.75 1.17
N LEU A 99 -12.83 -17.51 2.13
CA LEU A 99 -13.92 -17.07 3.03
C LEU A 99 -13.50 -15.95 4.00
N GLU A 100 -12.21 -15.82 4.31
CA GLU A 100 -11.68 -14.82 5.25
C GLU A 100 -11.19 -13.55 4.53
N LEU A 101 -11.26 -13.52 3.20
CA LEU A 101 -10.84 -12.40 2.36
C LEU A 101 -11.97 -11.38 2.18
N PRO A 102 -11.66 -10.11 1.85
CA PRO A 102 -10.32 -9.53 1.70
C PRO A 102 -9.60 -9.25 3.05
N CYS A 103 -8.26 -9.38 3.05
CA CYS A 103 -7.41 -9.06 4.20
C CYS A 103 -6.19 -8.23 3.79
N ILE A 104 -5.55 -7.54 4.74
CA ILE A 104 -4.31 -6.79 4.51
C ILE A 104 -3.13 -7.67 4.87
N LEU A 105 -2.21 -7.89 3.95
CA LEU A 105 -0.94 -8.56 4.21
C LEU A 105 0.11 -7.53 4.60
N LEU A 106 0.81 -7.78 5.71
CA LEU A 106 1.96 -6.98 6.12
C LEU A 106 3.22 -7.54 5.46
N LEU A 107 3.87 -6.70 4.66
CA LEU A 107 5.06 -7.05 3.90
C LEU A 107 6.31 -6.44 4.52
N GLU A 108 7.47 -6.98 4.15
CA GLU A 108 8.75 -6.41 4.52
C GLU A 108 8.93 -4.98 4.01
N SER A 109 9.88 -4.26 4.61
CA SER A 109 10.16 -2.84 4.34
C SER A 109 9.01 -1.89 4.67
N GLY A 110 8.09 -2.32 5.55
CA GLY A 110 6.97 -1.49 6.00
C GLY A 110 5.95 -1.21 4.92
N ARG A 111 5.80 -2.15 3.97
CA ARG A 111 4.79 -2.15 2.90
C ARG A 111 3.58 -2.99 3.33
N ALA A 112 2.46 -2.78 2.65
CA ALA A 112 1.25 -3.58 2.84
C ALA A 112 0.45 -3.67 1.54
N CYS A 113 -0.26 -4.77 1.35
CA CYS A 113 -1.16 -4.95 0.21
C CYS A 113 -2.46 -5.61 0.66
N VAL A 114 -3.52 -5.49 -0.14
CA VAL A 114 -4.80 -6.13 0.16
C VAL A 114 -4.93 -7.43 -0.63
N LEU A 115 -4.94 -8.57 0.04
CA LEU A 115 -5.27 -9.85 -0.58
C LEU A 115 -6.79 -9.93 -0.77
N THR A 116 -7.22 -10.10 -2.01
CA THR A 116 -8.64 -10.13 -2.38
C THR A 116 -9.12 -11.51 -2.78
N ASP A 117 -8.23 -12.33 -3.34
CA ASP A 117 -8.59 -13.68 -3.78
C ASP A 117 -7.37 -14.61 -3.76
N ILE A 118 -7.63 -15.91 -3.62
CA ILE A 118 -6.64 -16.98 -3.71
C ILE A 118 -7.20 -18.00 -4.70
N ASP A 119 -6.38 -18.38 -5.69
CA ASP A 119 -6.80 -19.39 -6.67
C ASP A 119 -7.11 -20.74 -6.00
N SER A 120 -7.94 -21.56 -6.67
CA SER A 120 -8.37 -22.88 -6.23
C SER A 120 -7.21 -23.83 -5.90
N GLU A 121 -6.07 -23.73 -6.60
CA GLU A 121 -4.87 -24.52 -6.32
C GLU A 121 -3.98 -23.89 -5.23
N GLY A 122 -4.31 -22.71 -4.73
CA GLY A 122 -3.52 -21.95 -3.75
C GLY A 122 -2.18 -21.46 -4.30
N ARG A 123 -1.98 -21.45 -5.62
CA ARG A 123 -0.70 -21.07 -6.24
C ARG A 123 -0.61 -19.61 -6.64
N MET A 124 -1.75 -18.97 -6.88
CA MET A 124 -1.84 -17.58 -7.32
C MET A 124 -2.68 -16.76 -6.34
N LEU A 125 -2.21 -15.57 -6.04
CA LEU A 125 -2.85 -14.61 -5.14
C LEU A 125 -3.26 -13.39 -5.95
N THR A 126 -4.50 -12.93 -5.79
CA THR A 126 -4.93 -11.66 -6.34
C THR A 126 -4.85 -10.59 -5.26
N VAL A 127 -3.87 -9.71 -5.38
CA VAL A 127 -3.64 -8.60 -4.46
C VAL A 127 -4.00 -7.26 -5.10
N VAL A 128 -4.32 -6.29 -4.26
CA VAL A 128 -4.51 -4.90 -4.65
C VAL A 128 -3.43 -4.08 -3.96
N MET A 129 -2.61 -3.44 -4.78
CA MET A 129 -1.56 -2.55 -4.31
C MET A 129 -2.13 -1.13 -4.12
N PRO A 130 -2.00 -0.52 -2.93
CA PRO A 130 -2.48 0.83 -2.68
C PRO A 130 -1.81 1.88 -3.58
N GLU A 131 -0.52 1.72 -3.88
CA GLU A 131 0.27 2.64 -4.71
C GLU A 131 -0.22 2.74 -6.16
N SER A 132 -0.81 1.66 -6.68
CA SER A 132 -1.30 1.57 -8.06
C SER A 132 -2.75 2.07 -8.19
N GLY A 133 -3.31 2.75 -7.19
CA GLY A 133 -4.65 3.30 -7.26
C GLY A 133 -5.76 2.25 -7.36
N MET A 134 -5.60 1.13 -6.65
CA MET A 134 -6.45 -0.08 -6.71
C MET A 134 -6.17 -1.03 -7.88
N GLY A 135 -4.99 -0.95 -8.50
CA GLY A 135 -4.53 -1.96 -9.46
C GLY A 135 -4.56 -3.36 -8.83
N LYS A 136 -5.31 -4.27 -9.45
CA LYS A 136 -5.29 -5.70 -9.12
C LYS A 136 -4.08 -6.34 -9.81
N GLU A 137 -3.32 -7.10 -9.06
CA GLU A 137 -2.16 -7.84 -9.55
C GLU A 137 -2.27 -9.30 -9.12
N GLN A 138 -1.89 -10.19 -10.03
CA GLN A 138 -1.79 -11.62 -9.73
C GLN A 138 -0.33 -11.95 -9.45
N VAL A 139 -0.06 -12.40 -8.24
CA VAL A 139 1.28 -12.73 -7.78
C VAL A 139 1.34 -14.21 -7.39
N PRO A 140 2.37 -14.96 -7.82
CA PRO A 140 2.57 -16.32 -7.34
C PRO A 140 2.73 -16.37 -5.82
N LEU A 141 2.14 -17.38 -5.18
CA LEU A 141 2.27 -17.58 -3.72
C LEU A 141 3.74 -17.58 -3.29
N ALA A 142 4.60 -18.28 -4.03
CA ALA A 142 6.03 -18.39 -3.71
C ALA A 142 6.75 -17.02 -3.68
N GLU A 143 6.35 -16.08 -4.54
CA GLU A 143 6.92 -14.73 -4.56
C GLU A 143 6.40 -13.87 -3.40
N MET A 144 5.11 -14.02 -3.07
CA MET A 144 4.51 -13.34 -1.93
C MET A 144 5.07 -13.84 -0.60
N GLU A 145 5.29 -15.15 -0.44
CA GLU A 145 5.86 -15.75 0.77
C GLU A 145 7.24 -15.16 1.09
N GLY A 146 8.04 -14.80 0.09
CA GLY A 146 9.35 -14.18 0.29
C GLY A 146 9.31 -12.76 0.84
N ASN A 147 8.19 -12.04 0.68
CA ASN A 147 8.01 -10.66 1.16
C ASN A 147 7.07 -10.57 2.36
N TYR A 148 6.37 -11.66 2.70
CA TYR A 148 5.32 -11.66 3.71
C TYR A 148 5.89 -11.84 5.12
N THR A 149 5.46 -10.99 6.04
CA THR A 149 5.99 -10.99 7.42
C THR A 149 5.38 -12.06 8.34
N GLY A 150 4.38 -12.81 7.87
CA GLY A 150 3.63 -13.76 8.71
C GLY A 150 2.43 -13.14 9.45
N TYR A 151 2.19 -11.84 9.28
CA TYR A 151 1.09 -11.12 9.92
C TYR A 151 0.10 -10.56 8.89
N ALA A 152 -1.19 -10.78 9.13
CA ALA A 152 -2.27 -10.23 8.33
C ALA A 152 -3.28 -9.49 9.21
N ILE A 153 -3.88 -8.44 8.65
CA ILE A 153 -4.98 -7.71 9.26
C ILE A 153 -6.26 -8.11 8.54
N PHE A 154 -7.08 -8.90 9.21
CA PHE A 154 -8.40 -9.29 8.73
C PHE A 154 -9.36 -8.16 9.05
N ALA A 155 -10.16 -7.73 8.07
CA ALA A 155 -11.11 -6.64 8.23
C ALA A 155 -12.42 -6.99 7.55
N HIS A 156 -13.52 -6.86 8.28
CA HIS A 156 -14.87 -7.08 7.77
C HIS A 156 -15.79 -5.93 8.19
N PRO A 157 -16.90 -5.67 7.49
CA PRO A 157 -17.91 -4.71 7.92
C PRO A 157 -18.33 -4.97 9.37
N SER A 158 -18.30 -3.92 10.20
CA SER A 158 -18.72 -4.02 11.59
C SER A 158 -20.22 -4.27 11.64
N PHE A 159 -20.64 -5.28 12.39
CA PHE A 159 -22.07 -5.59 12.61
C PHE A 159 -22.86 -4.40 13.19
N ASP A 160 -22.19 -3.57 13.99
CA ASP A 160 -22.78 -2.42 14.72
C ASP A 160 -23.42 -1.34 13.82
N ARG A 161 -23.07 -1.28 12.53
CA ARG A 161 -23.55 -0.25 11.59
C ARG A 161 -24.61 -0.74 10.59
N LEU A 162 -25.11 -1.97 10.69
CA LEU A 162 -26.29 -2.40 9.91
C LEU A 162 -27.55 -1.76 10.52
N LYS A 163 -27.83 -0.51 10.12
CA LYS A 163 -29.12 0.17 10.27
C LYS A 163 -29.67 0.53 8.92
#